data_AF-A0A377GDD0-F1
#
_entry.id   AF-A0A377GDD0-F1
#
_cell.length_a   1.000
_cell.length_b   1.000
_cell.length_c   1.000
_cell.angle_alpha   90.00
_cell.angle_beta   90.00
_cell.angle_gamma   90.00
#
_symmetry.space_group_name_H-M   'P 1'
#
loop_
_entity.id
_entity.type
_entity.pdbx_description
1 polymer ?
#
loop_
_entity_poly.entity_id
_entity_poly.type
_entity_poly.pdbx_seq_one_letter_code
_entity_poly.pdbx_strand_id
1 'polypeptide(L)'
;MKFFNHPQPSYPMISANLGKKGVHRLVTVIHNNPWYRSTGRNSGYPGTWFFFGGILEKKNERHAAGWFIKPKALVARRYSKTQFFGYETAHYVRKHSLHKLISFARFGDIKKICISASLGEGFWLSEQGKKLKKYLLINYPKYFLPDDVVKKINKTAKRPDLPVYTKRKQVNRWLSDQGVACVGLLHDDSLLFKP
;
A
#
# COMPACT_ATOMS: atom_id res chain seq x y z
N MET A 1 35.89 -1.23 25.81
CA MET A 1 35.41 -1.08 24.42
C MET A 1 33.94 -0.68 24.45
N LYS A 2 33.59 0.50 23.93
CA LYS A 2 32.19 0.94 23.80
C LYS A 2 31.59 0.24 22.59
N PHE A 3 30.59 -0.59 22.79
CA PHE A 3 29.79 -1.14 21.69
C PHE A 3 29.03 0.03 21.06
N PHE A 4 29.44 0.45 19.86
CA PHE A 4 28.61 1.28 19.02
C PHE A 4 27.42 0.41 18.60
N ASN A 5 26.27 0.64 19.24
CA ASN A 5 24.98 0.19 18.74
C ASN A 5 24.77 0.85 17.37
N HIS A 6 25.22 0.19 16.29
CA HIS A 6 24.75 0.54 14.96
C HIS A 6 23.23 0.41 14.99
N PRO A 7 22.47 1.50 14.73
CA PRO A 7 21.03 1.37 14.61
C PRO A 7 20.77 0.39 13.48
N GLN A 8 20.17 -0.76 13.85
CA GLN A 8 19.68 -1.77 12.91
C GLN A 8 19.03 -1.07 11.72
N PRO A 9 19.41 -1.37 10.47
CA PRO A 9 18.97 -0.61 9.30
C PRO A 9 17.45 -0.60 9.28
N SER A 10 16.88 0.58 9.54
CA SER A 10 15.44 0.78 9.53
C SER A 10 14.93 0.61 8.12
N TYR A 11 13.73 0.05 7.99
CA TYR A 11 13.09 -0.02 6.68
C TYR A 11 12.78 1.41 6.20
N PRO A 12 12.97 1.77 4.91
CA PRO A 12 12.75 3.13 4.45
C PRO A 12 11.29 3.55 4.64
N MET A 13 11.06 4.63 5.38
CA MET A 13 9.70 5.11 5.69
C MET A 13 9.68 6.62 5.93
N ILE A 14 8.60 7.26 5.48
CA ILE A 14 8.32 8.68 5.72
C ILE A 14 6.90 8.88 6.25
N SER A 15 6.64 10.07 6.81
CA SER A 15 5.31 10.55 7.17
C SER A 15 4.86 11.63 6.19
N ALA A 16 3.96 11.29 5.27
CA ALA A 16 3.41 12.23 4.30
C ALA A 16 2.24 13.02 4.92
N ASN A 17 2.38 14.34 5.03
CA ASN A 17 1.36 15.27 5.54
C ASN A 17 0.92 16.22 4.41
N LEU A 18 0.07 15.72 3.51
CA LEU A 18 -0.29 16.40 2.26
C LEU A 18 -1.66 17.11 2.31
N GLY A 19 -2.39 17.01 3.43
CA GLY A 19 -3.75 17.53 3.56
C GLY A 19 -3.85 18.72 4.51
N LYS A 20 -4.83 19.60 4.30
CA LYS A 20 -5.09 20.79 5.14
C LYS A 20 -5.37 20.51 6.62
N LYS A 21 -5.66 19.25 7.00
CA LYS A 21 -6.02 18.84 8.36
C LYS A 21 -4.93 18.04 9.08
N GLY A 22 -3.65 18.18 8.70
CA GLY A 22 -2.54 17.50 9.39
C GLY A 22 -2.64 15.97 9.35
N VAL A 23 -3.27 15.38 8.33
CA VAL A 23 -3.45 13.92 8.28
C VAL A 23 -2.15 13.28 7.80
N HIS A 24 -1.42 12.71 8.73
CA HIS A 24 -0.21 11.95 8.45
C HIS A 24 -0.53 10.58 7.85
N ARG A 25 0.20 10.24 6.78
CA ARG A 25 0.21 8.91 6.15
C ARG A 25 1.61 8.36 6.23
N LEU A 26 1.77 7.23 6.92
CA LEU A 26 3.03 6.50 6.81
C LEU A 26 3.15 5.94 5.39
N VAL A 27 4.30 6.16 4.77
CA VAL A 27 4.61 5.68 3.42
C VAL A 27 5.92 4.91 3.44
N THR A 28 5.95 3.74 2.82
CA THR A 28 7.14 2.89 2.70
C THR A 28 7.24 2.28 1.30
N VAL A 29 8.38 1.67 0.96
CA VAL A 29 8.60 0.98 -0.31
C VAL A 29 9.02 -0.46 -0.04
N ILE A 30 8.24 -1.42 -0.53
CA ILE A 30 8.49 -2.86 -0.37
C ILE A 30 8.59 -3.45 -1.77
N HIS A 31 9.73 -4.05 -2.11
CA HIS A 31 10.00 -4.62 -3.43
C HIS A 31 9.68 -3.63 -4.58
N ASN A 32 10.22 -2.41 -4.49
CA ASN A 32 10.02 -1.30 -5.47
C ASN A 32 8.55 -0.88 -5.69
N ASN A 33 7.65 -1.30 -4.80
CA ASN A 33 6.24 -0.90 -4.82
C ASN A 33 5.98 0.01 -3.62
N PRO A 34 5.28 1.14 -3.77
CA PRO A 34 5.05 2.04 -2.66
C PRO A 34 3.75 1.68 -1.94
N TRP A 35 3.77 1.86 -0.62
CA TRP A 35 2.71 1.48 0.30
C TRP A 35 2.37 2.64 1.22
N TYR A 36 1.09 2.83 1.52
CA TYR A 36 0.67 3.75 2.57
C TYR A 36 -0.20 3.07 3.61
N ARG A 37 -0.05 3.49 4.87
CA ARG A 37 -0.89 3.05 5.97
C ARG A 37 -2.20 3.84 6.01
N SER A 38 -3.32 3.13 5.93
CA SER A 38 -4.66 3.71 5.98
C SER A 38 -4.96 4.31 7.37
N THR A 39 -5.76 5.37 7.40
CA THR A 39 -6.29 6.02 8.62
C THR A 39 -7.79 5.79 8.75
N GLY A 40 -8.37 4.91 7.93
CA GLY A 40 -9.78 4.54 8.02
C GLY A 40 -10.78 5.48 7.35
N ARG A 41 -10.54 6.81 7.31
CA ARG A 41 -11.53 7.83 6.86
C ARG A 41 -12.33 7.46 5.59
N ASN A 42 -11.68 6.88 4.57
CA ASN A 42 -12.32 6.50 3.30
C ASN A 42 -12.10 5.00 2.95
N SER A 43 -11.67 4.16 3.89
CA SER A 43 -11.21 2.78 3.63
C SER A 43 -11.90 1.67 4.41
N GLY A 44 -12.63 2.01 5.47
CA GLY A 44 -13.20 1.01 6.38
C GLY A 44 -12.22 0.40 7.39
N TYR A 45 -10.89 0.49 7.19
CA TYR A 45 -9.91 -0.12 8.11
C TYR A 45 -8.66 0.74 8.30
N PRO A 46 -8.56 1.53 9.39
CA PRO A 46 -7.31 2.13 9.86
C PRO A 46 -6.21 1.07 10.05
N GLY A 47 -4.95 1.45 9.87
CA GLY A 47 -3.81 0.54 10.03
C GLY A 47 -3.52 -0.37 8.83
N THR A 48 -4.49 -0.62 7.94
CA THR A 48 -4.26 -1.48 6.76
C THR A 48 -3.30 -0.82 5.77
N TRP A 49 -2.29 -1.55 5.32
CA TRP A 49 -1.34 -1.09 4.31
C TRP A 49 -1.84 -1.35 2.90
N PHE A 50 -1.86 -0.32 2.06
CA PHE A 50 -2.30 -0.42 0.67
C PHE A 50 -1.22 0.04 -0.29
N PHE A 51 -1.08 -0.69 -1.39
CA PHE A 51 -0.29 -0.28 -2.54
C PHE A 51 -0.89 0.98 -3.20
N PHE A 52 -0.05 1.79 -3.81
CA PHE A 52 -0.45 2.95 -4.61
C PHE A 52 0.56 3.23 -5.73
N GLY A 53 0.24 4.16 -6.63
CA GLY A 53 1.07 4.53 -7.79
C GLY A 53 1.87 5.83 -7.62
N GLY A 54 1.90 6.41 -6.43
CA GLY A 54 2.49 7.73 -6.16
C GLY A 54 1.47 8.81 -5.77
N ILE A 55 1.92 10.06 -5.70
CA ILE A 55 1.09 11.22 -5.34
C ILE A 55 0.78 12.03 -6.58
N LEU A 56 -0.49 12.38 -6.76
CA LEU A 56 -0.95 13.24 -7.83
C LEU A 56 -0.39 14.67 -7.66
N GLU A 57 0.48 15.12 -8.57
CA GLU A 57 1.14 16.43 -8.44
C GLU A 57 0.26 17.60 -8.85
N LYS A 58 -0.51 17.41 -9.94
CA LYS A 58 -1.41 18.40 -10.54
C LYS A 58 -2.86 17.95 -10.37
N LYS A 59 -3.78 18.89 -10.16
CA LYS A 59 -5.21 18.57 -10.11
C LYS A 59 -5.66 18.02 -11.47
N ASN A 60 -6.66 17.15 -11.47
CA ASN A 60 -7.41 16.77 -12.67
C ASN A 60 -8.92 16.96 -12.42
N GLU A 61 -9.75 16.62 -13.40
CA GLU A 61 -11.20 16.80 -13.33
C GLU A 61 -11.86 16.11 -12.13
N ARG A 62 -11.28 15.01 -11.63
CA ARG A 62 -11.86 14.18 -10.58
C ARG A 62 -11.20 14.36 -9.21
N HIS A 63 -9.96 14.84 -9.16
CA HIS A 63 -9.16 14.84 -7.95
C HIS A 63 -8.29 16.08 -7.83
N ALA A 64 -8.28 16.66 -6.63
CA ALA A 64 -7.32 17.68 -6.26
C ALA A 64 -5.90 17.09 -6.22
N ALA A 65 -4.89 17.94 -6.38
CA ALA A 65 -3.51 17.52 -6.19
C ALA A 65 -3.23 17.08 -4.73
N GLY A 66 -2.28 16.16 -4.56
CA GLY A 66 -1.89 15.58 -3.27
C GLY A 66 -2.60 14.27 -2.94
N TRP A 67 -3.46 13.79 -3.84
CA TRP A 67 -4.15 12.52 -3.68
C TRP A 67 -3.22 11.33 -3.97
N PHE A 68 -3.35 10.27 -3.18
CA PHE A 68 -2.70 8.99 -3.43
C PHE A 68 -3.37 8.32 -4.64
N ILE A 69 -2.57 7.93 -5.62
CA ILE A 69 -3.04 7.26 -6.84
C ILE A 69 -3.35 5.79 -6.48
N LYS A 70 -4.62 5.47 -6.25
CA LYS A 70 -5.03 4.13 -5.81
C LYS A 70 -5.16 3.16 -6.99
N PRO A 71 -4.95 1.84 -6.77
CA PRO A 71 -5.05 0.85 -7.85
C PRO A 71 -6.43 0.82 -8.52
N LYS A 72 -7.53 1.09 -7.79
CA LYS A 72 -8.87 1.21 -8.38
C LYS A 72 -8.98 2.29 -9.47
N ALA A 73 -8.22 3.38 -9.36
CA ALA A 73 -8.15 4.40 -10.42
C ALA A 73 -7.47 3.84 -11.68
N LEU A 74 -6.58 2.85 -11.52
CA LEU A 74 -5.96 2.10 -12.61
C LEU A 74 -6.93 1.06 -13.21
N VAL A 75 -7.69 0.38 -12.35
CA VAL A 75 -8.70 -0.64 -12.72
C VAL A 75 -9.82 -0.06 -13.59
N ALA A 76 -10.25 1.17 -13.32
CA ALA A 76 -11.35 1.83 -14.05
C ALA A 76 -11.04 2.05 -15.54
N ARG A 77 -9.79 1.87 -15.98
CA ARG A 77 -9.39 2.11 -17.38
C ARG A 77 -9.17 0.89 -18.25
N ARG A 78 -8.98 -0.36 -17.76
CA ARG A 78 -8.86 -1.55 -18.66
C ARG A 78 -8.71 -2.96 -18.03
N TYR A 79 -8.99 -3.18 -16.75
CA TYR A 79 -8.75 -4.50 -16.12
C TYR A 79 -9.98 -5.06 -15.40
N SER A 80 -10.41 -6.27 -15.75
CA SER A 80 -11.52 -6.92 -15.07
C SER A 80 -11.11 -7.30 -13.63
N LYS A 81 -12.06 -7.31 -12.69
CA LYS A 81 -11.79 -7.68 -11.27
C LYS A 81 -11.16 -9.08 -11.12
N THR A 82 -11.35 -9.97 -12.09
CA THR A 82 -10.78 -11.32 -12.13
C THR A 82 -9.31 -11.35 -12.56
N GLN A 83 -8.83 -10.34 -13.31
CA GLN A 83 -7.43 -10.29 -13.77
C GLN A 83 -6.42 -9.94 -12.66
N PHE A 84 -6.85 -9.35 -11.55
CA PHE A 84 -5.92 -8.92 -10.49
C PHE A 84 -5.61 -10.00 -9.44
N PHE A 85 -6.59 -10.87 -9.14
CA PHE A 85 -6.47 -11.85 -8.05
C PHE A 85 -6.66 -13.30 -8.50
N GLY A 86 -7.00 -13.53 -9.77
CA GLY A 86 -7.44 -14.82 -10.28
C GLY A 86 -8.89 -15.13 -9.93
N TYR A 87 -9.46 -16.11 -10.65
CA TYR A 87 -10.85 -16.54 -10.48
C TYR A 87 -11.12 -17.08 -9.07
N GLU A 88 -10.27 -17.98 -8.57
CA GLU A 88 -10.42 -18.64 -7.28
C GLU A 88 -10.51 -17.65 -6.11
N THR A 89 -9.54 -16.72 -6.03
CA THR A 89 -9.54 -15.70 -4.96
C THR A 89 -10.75 -14.77 -5.09
N ALA A 90 -11.13 -14.38 -6.31
CA ALA A 90 -12.30 -13.55 -6.53
C ALA A 90 -13.60 -14.25 -6.12
N HIS A 91 -13.71 -15.56 -6.39
CA HIS A 91 -14.82 -16.40 -5.97
C HIS A 91 -14.87 -16.49 -4.44
N TYR A 92 -13.75 -16.79 -3.77
CA TYR A 92 -13.65 -16.84 -2.31
C TYR A 92 -14.13 -15.53 -1.64
N VAL A 93 -13.64 -14.38 -2.15
CA VAL A 93 -14.02 -13.05 -1.67
C VAL A 93 -15.52 -12.77 -1.80
N ARG A 94 -16.15 -13.26 -2.87
CA ARG A 94 -17.61 -13.13 -3.06
C ARG A 94 -18.38 -14.08 -2.15
N LYS A 95 -18.02 -15.35 -2.13
CA LYS A 95 -18.63 -16.41 -1.31
C LYS A 95 -18.66 -16.03 0.17
N HIS A 96 -17.61 -15.40 0.66
CA HIS A 96 -17.50 -14.95 2.06
C HIS A 96 -17.89 -13.48 2.27
N SER A 97 -18.55 -12.83 1.30
CA SER A 97 -19.01 -11.44 1.38
C SER A 97 -17.95 -10.39 1.75
N LEU A 98 -16.66 -10.70 1.57
CA LEU A 98 -15.54 -9.81 1.94
C LEU A 98 -15.53 -8.51 1.13
N HIS A 99 -16.08 -8.55 -0.09
CA HIS A 99 -16.24 -7.38 -0.95
C HIS A 99 -17.16 -6.29 -0.37
N LYS A 100 -18.04 -6.64 0.58
CA LYS A 100 -18.90 -5.68 1.29
C LYS A 100 -18.13 -4.94 2.39
N LEU A 101 -17.07 -5.56 2.90
CA LEU A 101 -16.28 -5.05 4.01
C LEU A 101 -15.16 -4.13 3.52
N ILE A 102 -14.43 -4.57 2.48
CA ILE A 102 -13.26 -3.86 1.98
C ILE A 102 -13.26 -3.78 0.46
N SER A 103 -12.86 -2.62 -0.07
CA SER A 103 -12.65 -2.46 -1.50
C SER A 103 -11.40 -3.23 -1.92
N PHE A 104 -11.60 -4.48 -2.35
CA PHE A 104 -10.53 -5.42 -2.65
C PHE A 104 -9.57 -4.92 -3.74
N ALA A 105 -10.09 -4.17 -4.72
CA ALA A 105 -9.31 -3.51 -5.76
C ALA A 105 -8.25 -2.53 -5.22
N ARG A 106 -8.29 -2.14 -3.94
CA ARG A 106 -7.26 -1.29 -3.33
C ARG A 106 -5.97 -2.04 -3.00
N PHE A 107 -6.01 -3.36 -2.91
CA PHE A 107 -4.81 -4.14 -2.64
C PHE A 107 -3.91 -4.28 -3.88
N GLY A 108 -4.42 -3.99 -5.09
CA GLY A 108 -3.68 -4.27 -6.31
C GLY A 108 -3.87 -5.72 -6.71
N ASP A 109 -2.80 -6.50 -6.83
CA ASP A 109 -2.80 -7.90 -7.29
C ASP A 109 -2.63 -8.92 -6.15
N ILE A 110 -2.60 -10.21 -6.52
CA ILE A 110 -2.44 -11.30 -5.55
C ILE A 110 -1.15 -11.20 -4.74
N LYS A 111 -0.04 -10.76 -5.35
CA LYS A 111 1.24 -10.58 -4.64
C LYS A 111 1.12 -9.45 -3.63
N LYS A 112 0.50 -8.34 -4.02
CA LYS A 112 0.35 -7.16 -3.17
C LYS A 112 -0.61 -7.40 -2.00
N ILE A 113 -1.71 -8.14 -2.20
CA ILE A 113 -2.58 -8.47 -1.07
C ILE A 113 -1.87 -9.41 -0.06
N CYS A 114 -1.05 -10.36 -0.52
CA CYS A 114 -0.26 -11.20 0.37
C CYS A 114 0.75 -10.38 1.19
N ILE A 115 1.44 -9.43 0.55
CA ILE A 115 2.33 -8.49 1.26
C ILE A 115 1.57 -7.68 2.32
N SER A 116 0.39 -7.15 1.98
CA SER A 116 -0.46 -6.46 2.96
C SER A 116 -0.86 -7.36 4.12
N ALA A 117 -1.21 -8.62 3.84
CA ALA A 117 -1.59 -9.61 4.84
C ALA A 117 -0.43 -10.00 5.76
N SER A 118 0.81 -10.04 5.24
CA SER A 118 2.02 -10.24 6.06
C SER A 118 2.18 -9.15 7.12
N LEU A 119 1.91 -7.88 6.77
CA LEU A 119 2.04 -6.76 7.72
C LEU A 119 1.04 -6.85 8.88
N GLY A 120 -0.12 -7.49 8.66
CA GLY A 120 -0.99 -8.00 9.73
C GLY A 120 -1.81 -6.95 10.48
N GLU A 121 -1.79 -5.68 10.07
CA GLU A 121 -2.52 -4.60 10.74
C GLU A 121 -3.92 -4.33 10.11
N GLY A 122 -4.76 -3.59 10.82
CA GLY A 122 -6.03 -3.09 10.32
C GLY A 122 -7.02 -4.22 9.96
N PHE A 123 -7.44 -4.29 8.70
CA PHE A 123 -8.39 -5.30 8.21
C PHE A 123 -7.96 -6.72 8.59
N TRP A 124 -6.66 -7.00 8.57
CA TRP A 124 -6.11 -8.33 8.85
C TRP A 124 -6.27 -8.79 10.31
N LEU A 125 -6.59 -7.87 11.23
CA LEU A 125 -6.91 -8.18 12.63
C LEU A 125 -8.37 -8.61 12.82
N SER A 126 -9.26 -8.32 11.86
CA SER A 126 -10.65 -8.77 11.91
C SER A 126 -10.74 -10.28 11.68
N GLU A 127 -11.83 -10.91 12.16
CA GLU A 127 -12.07 -12.34 11.93
C GLU A 127 -12.11 -12.69 10.43
N GLN A 128 -12.74 -11.84 9.62
CA GLN A 128 -12.78 -12.00 8.17
C GLN A 128 -11.38 -11.83 7.53
N GLY A 129 -10.59 -10.88 8.03
CA GLY A 129 -9.21 -10.69 7.62
C GLY A 129 -8.33 -11.89 7.95
N LYS A 130 -8.47 -12.47 9.15
CA LYS A 130 -7.74 -13.68 9.57
C LYS A 130 -8.10 -14.89 8.68
N LYS A 131 -9.39 -15.09 8.40
CA LYS A 131 -9.85 -16.18 7.49
C LYS A 131 -9.27 -16.02 6.09
N LEU A 132 -9.31 -14.82 5.53
CA LEU A 132 -8.71 -14.56 4.22
C LEU A 132 -7.18 -14.71 4.24
N LYS A 133 -6.50 -14.22 5.28
CA LYS A 133 -5.05 -14.39 5.43
C LYS A 133 -4.67 -15.87 5.44
N LYS A 134 -5.42 -16.72 6.15
CA LYS A 134 -5.21 -18.17 6.13
C LYS A 134 -5.38 -18.76 4.73
N TYR A 135 -6.44 -18.38 4.01
CA TYR A 135 -6.64 -18.80 2.62
C TYR A 135 -5.47 -18.38 1.71
N LEU A 136 -5.04 -17.12 1.79
CA LEU A 136 -3.93 -16.58 0.99
C LEU A 136 -2.60 -17.29 1.32
N LEU A 137 -2.34 -17.58 2.60
CA LEU A 137 -1.11 -18.25 3.03
C LEU A 137 -1.03 -19.69 2.50
N ILE A 138 -2.16 -20.40 2.45
CA ILE A 138 -2.22 -21.77 1.89
C ILE A 138 -1.97 -21.76 0.39
N ASN A 139 -2.59 -20.83 -0.34
CA ASN A 139 -2.60 -20.85 -1.81
C ASN A 139 -1.42 -20.06 -2.45
N TYR A 140 -0.87 -19.08 -1.75
CA TYR A 140 0.15 -18.17 -2.27
C TYR A 140 1.28 -17.87 -1.27
N PRO A 141 1.86 -18.88 -0.59
CA PRO A 141 2.83 -18.66 0.48
C PRO A 141 4.06 -17.87 0.02
N LYS A 142 4.51 -18.09 -1.23
CA LYS A 142 5.68 -17.43 -1.83
C LYS A 142 5.60 -15.90 -1.92
N TYR A 143 4.40 -15.32 -1.78
CA TYR A 143 4.23 -13.86 -1.83
C TYR A 143 4.17 -13.20 -0.45
N PHE A 144 4.18 -13.98 0.63
CA PHE A 144 4.24 -13.43 1.99
C PHE A 144 5.66 -12.94 2.29
N LEU A 145 5.75 -11.82 2.98
CA LEU A 145 7.01 -11.32 3.52
C LEU A 145 7.52 -12.22 4.66
N PRO A 146 8.84 -12.42 4.77
CA PRO A 146 9.46 -13.02 5.95
C PRO A 146 9.17 -12.24 7.24
N ASP A 147 9.09 -12.96 8.37
CA ASP A 147 8.76 -12.38 9.67
C ASP A 147 9.74 -11.31 10.14
N ASP A 148 11.03 -11.45 9.84
CA ASP A 148 12.05 -10.46 10.20
C ASP A 148 11.83 -9.13 9.46
N VAL A 149 11.45 -9.19 8.18
CA VAL A 149 11.09 -8.02 7.37
C VAL A 149 9.84 -7.36 7.93
N VAL A 150 8.80 -8.13 8.26
CA VAL A 150 7.57 -7.61 8.88
C VAL A 150 7.89 -6.92 10.22
N LYS A 151 8.72 -7.53 11.08
CA LYS A 151 9.15 -6.94 12.35
C LYS A 151 9.89 -5.61 12.14
N LYS A 152 10.80 -5.53 11.16
CA LYS A 152 11.54 -4.29 10.84
C LYS A 152 10.60 -3.17 10.36
N ILE A 153 9.64 -3.48 9.49
CA ILE A 153 8.65 -2.51 9.00
C ILE A 153 7.77 -2.02 10.15
N ASN A 154 7.22 -2.92 10.95
CA ASN A 154 6.33 -2.57 12.06
C ASN A 154 7.06 -1.81 13.17
N LYS A 155 8.34 -2.13 13.44
CA LYS A 155 9.20 -1.36 14.35
C LYS A 155 9.42 0.06 13.82
N THR A 156 9.71 0.20 12.53
CA THR A 156 9.91 1.51 11.90
C THR A 156 8.63 2.34 11.92
N ALA A 157 7.47 1.73 11.67
CA ALA A 157 6.17 2.42 11.69
C ALA A 157 5.79 3.04 13.04
N LYS A 158 6.45 2.63 14.14
CA LYS A 158 6.24 3.15 15.49
C LYS A 158 7.25 4.23 15.88
N ARG A 159 8.23 4.53 15.01
CA ARG A 159 9.24 5.55 15.29
C ARG A 159 8.62 6.95 15.33
N PRO A 160 8.93 7.78 16.34
CA PRO A 160 8.44 9.15 16.41
C PRO A 160 9.20 10.10 15.47
N ASP A 161 10.41 9.73 15.05
CA ASP A 161 11.37 10.56 14.33
C ASP A 161 11.39 10.33 12.81
N LEU A 162 10.25 9.89 12.23
CA LEU A 162 10.17 9.68 10.79
C LEU A 162 10.21 11.03 10.04
N PRO A 163 10.95 11.13 8.91
CA PRO A 163 10.96 12.33 8.09
C PRO A 163 9.53 12.72 7.67
N VAL A 164 9.16 13.98 7.92
CA VAL A 164 7.82 14.50 7.61
C VAL A 164 7.85 15.30 6.31
N TYR A 165 7.09 14.84 5.33
CA TYR A 165 7.06 15.42 3.99
C TYR A 165 5.72 16.10 3.76
N THR A 166 5.74 17.42 3.56
CA THR A 166 4.53 18.25 3.40
C THR A 166 4.25 18.61 1.94
N LYS A 167 5.24 18.45 1.05
CA LYS A 167 5.09 18.73 -0.38
C LYS A 167 5.03 17.43 -1.19
N ARG A 168 4.13 17.40 -2.17
CA ARG A 168 3.88 16.26 -3.07
C ARG A 168 5.15 15.83 -3.81
N LYS A 169 5.89 16.81 -4.35
CA LYS A 169 7.17 16.62 -5.04
C LYS A 169 8.22 15.96 -4.15
N GLN A 170 8.24 16.25 -2.84
CA GLN A 170 9.17 15.59 -1.91
C GLN A 170 8.82 14.11 -1.80
N VAL A 171 7.54 13.77 -1.63
CA VAL A 171 7.09 12.37 -1.54
C VAL A 171 7.42 11.61 -2.82
N ASN A 172 7.11 12.18 -3.98
CA ASN A 172 7.41 11.55 -5.26
C ASN A 172 8.93 11.41 -5.47
N ARG A 173 9.74 12.45 -5.22
CA ARG A 173 11.20 12.33 -5.32
C ARG A 173 11.73 11.21 -4.42
N TRP A 174 11.30 11.17 -3.16
CA TRP A 174 11.72 10.10 -2.24
C TRP A 174 11.33 8.71 -2.74
N LEU A 175 10.12 8.52 -3.25
CA LEU A 175 9.72 7.24 -3.84
C LEU A 175 10.62 6.86 -5.03
N SER A 176 11.00 7.83 -5.87
CA SER A 176 11.92 7.61 -6.98
C SER A 176 13.31 7.20 -6.48
N ASP A 177 13.82 7.89 -5.44
CA ASP A 177 15.11 7.58 -4.81
C ASP A 177 15.12 6.18 -4.16
N GLN A 178 13.94 5.66 -3.78
CA GLN A 178 13.77 4.27 -3.30
C GLN A 178 13.58 3.25 -4.43
N GLY A 179 13.78 3.63 -5.69
CA GLY A 179 13.71 2.71 -6.84
C GLY A 179 12.29 2.38 -7.32
N VAL A 180 11.28 3.17 -6.94
CA VAL A 180 9.92 3.01 -7.47
C VAL A 180 9.88 3.57 -8.89
N ALA A 181 9.82 2.67 -9.89
CA ALA A 181 9.88 3.05 -11.30
C ALA A 181 8.68 3.91 -11.78
N CYS A 182 7.53 3.83 -11.10
CA CYS A 182 6.29 4.48 -11.56
C CYS A 182 6.06 5.89 -10.96
N VAL A 183 7.07 6.50 -10.33
CA VAL A 183 6.85 7.75 -9.61
C VAL A 183 6.83 8.94 -10.55
N GLY A 184 5.68 9.61 -10.63
CA GLY A 184 5.50 10.77 -11.51
C GLY A 184 5.04 10.44 -12.92
N LEU A 185 4.87 9.16 -13.27
CA LEU A 185 4.26 8.71 -14.54
C LEU A 185 2.71 8.82 -14.53
N LEU A 186 2.21 10.00 -14.17
CA LEU A 186 0.84 10.44 -14.48
C LEU A 186 0.86 11.89 -15.02
N HIS A 187 1.79 12.17 -15.92
CA HIS A 187 1.61 13.24 -16.89
C HIS A 187 0.97 12.74 -18.20
N ASP A 188 0.72 11.43 -18.32
CA ASP A 188 0.14 10.81 -19.50
C ASP A 188 -0.94 9.80 -19.10
N ASP A 189 -2.11 9.96 -19.72
CA ASP A 189 -3.34 9.20 -19.50
C ASP A 189 -3.30 7.76 -20.06
N SER A 190 -2.21 7.37 -20.74
CA SER A 190 -2.01 6.07 -21.40
C SER A 190 -1.31 4.97 -20.57
N LEU A 191 -0.71 5.30 -19.41
CA LEU A 191 0.30 4.46 -18.74
C LEU A 191 -0.19 3.40 -17.73
N LEU A 192 -1.40 2.88 -17.86
CA LEU A 192 -1.79 1.69 -17.09
C LEU A 192 -2.18 0.57 -18.03
N PHE A 193 -1.15 0.19 -18.79
CA PHE A 193 -0.98 -0.97 -19.66
C PHE A 193 -2.06 -1.19 -20.72
N LYS A 194 -1.60 -1.33 -21.97
CA LYS A 194 -1.98 -2.41 -22.88
C LYS A 194 -0.91 -2.53 -24.00
N PRO A 195 -0.88 -3.68 -24.69
CA PRO A 195 0.28 -4.56 -24.93
C PRO A 195 1.56 -3.88 -25.41
#